data_AF-A0A0Q0N9R7-F1
#
_entry.id   AF-A0A0Q0N9R7-F1
#
_cell.length_a   1.000
_cell.length_b   1.000
_cell.length_c   1.000
_cell.angle_alpha   90.00
_cell.angle_beta   90.00
_cell.angle_gamma   90.00
#
_symmetry.space_group_name_H-M   'P 1'
#
loop_
_entity.id
_entity.type
_entity.pdbx_description
1 polymer ?
#
loop_
_entity_poly.entity_id
_entity_poly.type
_entity_poly.pdbx_seq_one_letter_code
_entity_poly.pdbx_strand_id
1 'polypeptide(L)'
;MEWEWYDKYERIQSSQIPNLQMTVLRKVNLNKQYAVYATKNPDYTLNARVVFAVKCKPNTSIVTSQTFSDGAPKELKCSSDGKSLSYSVRWTSKSTDIVWSDNLDGFEVYENFGDWDFSILDQEITLLKAK
;
A
#
# COMPACT_ATOMS: atom_id res chain seq x y z
N MET A 1 11.50 3.88 -12.25
CA MET A 1 10.73 4.49 -11.13
C MET A 1 11.77 4.93 -10.13
N GLU A 2 11.86 6.22 -9.88
CA GLU A 2 12.85 6.84 -8.99
C GLU A 2 12.16 7.24 -7.70
N TRP A 3 12.74 6.88 -6.55
CA TRP A 3 12.16 7.14 -5.23
C TRP A 3 12.85 8.33 -4.59
N GLU A 4 12.06 9.30 -4.16
CA GLU A 4 12.54 10.48 -3.45
C GLU A 4 12.07 10.44 -1.99
N TRP A 5 12.86 11.00 -1.09
CA TRP A 5 12.46 11.10 0.32
C TRP A 5 11.42 12.20 0.49
N TYR A 6 10.22 11.82 0.92
CA TYR A 6 9.12 12.75 1.22
C TYR A 6 9.11 13.09 2.71
N ASP A 7 9.18 12.07 3.56
CA ASP A 7 9.38 12.21 5.00
C ASP A 7 10.48 11.25 5.46
N LYS A 8 11.64 11.78 5.84
CA LYS A 8 12.77 10.95 6.29
C LYS A 8 12.57 10.40 7.69
N TYR A 9 11.84 11.10 8.56
CA TYR A 9 11.60 10.68 9.94
C TYR A 9 10.66 9.46 9.94
N GLU A 10 9.57 9.56 9.19
CA GLU A 10 8.62 8.45 9.01
C GLU A 10 9.09 7.41 7.97
N ARG A 11 10.23 7.65 7.33
CA ARG A 11 10.82 6.81 6.27
C ARG A 11 9.87 6.59 5.09
N ILE A 12 9.13 7.64 4.74
CA ILE A 12 8.22 7.69 3.61
C ILE A 12 8.96 8.29 2.41
N GLN A 13 8.83 7.60 1.30
CA GLN A 13 9.30 8.03 -0.01
C GLN A 13 8.12 8.25 -0.93
N SER A 14 8.27 9.13 -1.90
CA SER A 14 7.30 9.33 -2.98
C SER A 14 7.94 8.98 -4.32
N SER A 15 7.10 8.60 -5.27
CA SER A 15 7.47 8.47 -6.68
C SER A 15 6.24 8.76 -7.53
N GLN A 16 6.44 9.37 -8.69
CA GLN A 16 5.40 9.41 -9.71
C GLN A 16 5.33 8.07 -10.46
N ILE A 17 4.12 7.61 -10.75
CA ILE A 17 3.84 6.49 -11.64
C ILE A 17 3.66 7.08 -13.05
N PRO A 18 4.64 6.96 -13.96
CA PRO A 18 4.66 7.74 -15.20
C PRO A 18 3.42 7.55 -16.08
N ASN A 19 2.92 6.32 -16.16
CA ASN A 19 1.79 5.97 -17.01
C ASN A 19 0.43 6.33 -16.42
N LEU A 20 0.36 6.59 -15.11
CA LEU A 20 -0.89 6.89 -14.41
C LEU A 20 -1.01 8.36 -14.01
N GLN A 21 0.07 9.14 -14.11
CA GLN A 21 0.15 10.51 -13.60
C GLN A 21 -0.32 10.61 -12.13
N MET A 22 0.00 9.59 -11.34
CA MET A 22 -0.35 9.50 -9.93
C MET A 22 0.93 9.38 -9.11
N THR A 23 0.99 10.09 -7.99
CA THR A 23 2.01 9.84 -6.98
C THR A 23 1.65 8.62 -6.14
N VAL A 24 2.67 7.84 -5.78
CA VAL A 24 2.60 6.76 -4.80
C VAL A 24 3.53 7.08 -3.64
N LEU A 25 3.04 6.90 -2.43
CA LEU A 25 3.84 6.92 -1.21
C LEU A 25 4.29 5.50 -0.86
N ARG A 26 5.50 5.36 -0.32
CA ARG A 26 6.03 4.10 0.16
C ARG A 26 6.77 4.27 1.48
N LYS A 27 6.47 3.42 2.46
CA LYS A 27 7.27 3.26 3.67
C LYS A 27 8.02 1.94 3.62
N VAL A 28 9.33 1.98 3.83
CA VAL A 28 10.19 0.80 3.82
C VAL A 28 10.44 0.35 5.25
N ASN A 29 9.92 -0.82 5.62
CA ASN A 29 10.19 -1.41 6.92
C ASN A 29 11.43 -2.32 6.84
N LEU A 30 12.61 -1.71 7.01
CA LEU A 30 13.90 -2.39 6.88
C LEU A 30 14.06 -3.61 7.82
N ASN A 31 13.43 -3.57 9.00
CA ASN A 31 13.55 -4.64 9.99
C ASN A 31 12.68 -5.86 9.65
N LYS A 32 11.55 -5.66 8.96
CA LYS A 32 10.54 -6.69 8.70
C LYS A 32 10.50 -7.16 7.23
N GLN A 33 11.42 -6.69 6.39
CA GLN A 33 11.55 -7.08 4.97
C GLN A 33 10.24 -6.91 4.16
N TYR A 34 9.46 -5.88 4.47
CA TYR A 34 8.32 -5.48 3.66
C TYR A 34 8.30 -3.98 3.42
N ALA A 35 7.58 -3.59 2.38
CA ALA A 35 7.26 -2.19 2.11
C ALA A 35 5.74 -2.03 2.00
N VAL A 36 5.24 -0.92 2.53
CA VAL A 36 3.83 -0.51 2.38
C VAL A 36 3.79 0.61 1.36
N TYR A 37 2.87 0.51 0.42
CA TYR A 37 2.60 1.47 -0.62
C TYR A 37 1.21 2.03 -0.41
N ALA A 38 1.04 3.33 -0.59
CA ALA A 38 -0.25 4.00 -0.47
C ALA A 38 -0.50 4.95 -1.66
N THR A 39 -1.72 4.93 -2.17
CA THR A 39 -2.22 5.87 -3.18
C THR A 39 -3.61 6.34 -2.80
N LYS A 40 -4.00 7.54 -3.25
CA LYS A 40 -5.38 8.03 -3.14
C LYS A 40 -5.98 8.18 -4.54
N ASN A 41 -7.22 7.74 -4.70
CA ASN A 41 -8.00 7.96 -5.92
C ASN A 41 -8.62 9.36 -5.90
N PRO A 42 -9.12 9.87 -7.05
CA PRO A 42 -9.81 11.16 -7.10
C PRO A 42 -11.03 11.27 -6.16
N ASP A 43 -11.68 10.16 -5.81
CA ASP A 43 -12.77 10.12 -4.83
C ASP A 43 -12.29 10.13 -3.37
N TYR A 44 -10.99 10.33 -3.13
CA TYR A 44 -10.28 10.23 -1.85
C TYR A 44 -10.24 8.83 -1.23
N THR A 45 -10.63 7.78 -1.96
CA THR A 45 -10.37 6.40 -1.53
C THR A 45 -8.87 6.20 -1.30
N LEU A 46 -8.48 5.75 -0.11
CA LEU A 46 -7.13 5.26 0.18
C LEU A 46 -7.00 3.79 -0.27
N ASN A 47 -6.01 3.52 -1.11
CA ASN A 47 -5.58 2.17 -1.44
C ASN A 47 -4.22 1.93 -0.82
N ALA A 48 -4.04 0.82 -0.12
CA ALA A 48 -2.74 0.39 0.36
C ALA A 48 -2.38 -1.00 -0.16
N ARG A 49 -1.09 -1.23 -0.31
CA ARG A 49 -0.52 -2.52 -0.68
C ARG A 49 0.72 -2.79 0.14
N VAL A 50 0.78 -3.94 0.77
CA VAL A 50 2.00 -4.45 1.39
C VAL A 50 2.70 -5.38 0.40
N VAL A 51 4.03 -5.32 0.35
CA VAL A 51 4.88 -6.20 -0.44
C VAL A 51 5.91 -6.82 0.49
N PHE A 52 5.81 -8.13 0.69
CA PHE A 52 6.75 -8.93 1.47
C PHE A 52 7.84 -9.47 0.54
N ALA A 53 9.12 -9.27 0.88
CA ALA A 53 10.24 -9.77 0.12
C ALA A 53 10.48 -11.27 0.42
N VAL A 54 9.70 -12.14 -0.23
CA VAL A 54 9.75 -13.59 -0.04
C VAL A 54 9.61 -14.32 -1.37
N LYS A 55 10.35 -15.41 -1.54
CA LYS A 55 10.25 -16.24 -2.74
C LYS A 55 8.91 -16.97 -2.77
N CYS A 56 8.28 -17.01 -3.94
CA CYS A 56 7.00 -17.68 -4.15
C CYS A 56 6.90 -18.18 -5.60
N LYS A 57 5.90 -19.02 -5.89
CA LYS A 57 5.66 -19.50 -7.26
C LYS A 57 5.11 -18.34 -8.11
N PRO A 58 5.76 -17.95 -9.22
CA PRO A 58 5.33 -16.83 -10.03
C PRO A 58 3.86 -16.88 -10.43
N ASN A 59 3.18 -15.73 -10.41
CA ASN A 59 1.79 -15.56 -10.85
C ASN A 59 0.76 -16.44 -10.12
N THR A 60 1.03 -16.87 -8.89
CA THR A 60 0.04 -17.60 -8.06
C THR A 60 -0.52 -16.75 -6.94
N SER A 61 -1.72 -17.11 -6.47
CA SER A 61 -2.29 -16.62 -5.21
C SER A 61 -2.16 -17.68 -4.11
N ILE A 62 -1.97 -17.23 -2.88
CA ILE A 62 -2.13 -18.03 -1.66
C ILE A 62 -3.39 -17.51 -0.98
N VAL A 63 -4.39 -18.39 -0.87
CA VAL A 63 -5.62 -18.12 -0.11
C VAL A 63 -5.28 -18.32 1.36
N THR A 64 -5.52 -17.30 2.18
CA THR A 64 -5.20 -17.35 3.61
C THR A 64 -6.39 -17.86 4.44
N SER A 65 -6.14 -18.22 5.70
CA SER A 65 -7.21 -18.55 6.66
C SER A 65 -8.04 -17.32 7.06
N GLN A 66 -7.56 -16.11 6.77
CA GLN A 66 -8.22 -14.87 7.14
C GLN A 66 -9.24 -14.44 6.11
N THR A 67 -10.32 -13.81 6.57
CA THR A 67 -11.40 -13.29 5.72
C THR A 67 -11.60 -11.79 5.93
N PHE A 68 -12.14 -11.14 4.92
CA PHE A 68 -12.76 -9.82 5.06
C PHE A 68 -14.08 -9.94 5.84
N SER A 69 -14.65 -8.80 6.24
CA SER A 69 -15.91 -8.75 7.01
C SER A 69 -17.11 -9.36 6.28
N ASP A 70 -17.06 -9.45 4.96
CA ASP A 70 -18.07 -10.09 4.10
C ASP A 70 -17.85 -11.61 3.95
N GLY A 71 -16.82 -12.17 4.58
CA GLY A 71 -16.46 -13.58 4.50
C GLY A 71 -15.58 -13.94 3.29
N ALA A 72 -15.25 -12.99 2.40
CA ALA A 72 -14.34 -13.26 1.30
C ALA A 72 -12.92 -13.55 1.83
N PRO A 73 -12.19 -14.53 1.29
CA PRO A 73 -10.85 -14.82 1.75
C PRO A 73 -9.86 -13.70 1.39
N LYS A 74 -8.92 -13.44 2.29
CA LYS A 74 -7.77 -12.58 1.99
C LYS A 74 -6.73 -13.40 1.24
N GLU A 75 -6.22 -12.85 0.13
CA GLU A 75 -5.25 -13.54 -0.73
C GLU A 75 -3.93 -12.78 -0.82
N LEU A 76 -2.82 -13.53 -0.72
CA LEU A 76 -1.48 -13.05 -1.03
C LEU A 76 -1.14 -13.39 -2.48
N LYS A 77 -0.82 -12.39 -3.29
CA LYS A 77 -0.47 -12.56 -4.71
C LYS A 77 1.04 -12.54 -4.90
N CYS A 78 1.58 -13.58 -5.53
CA CYS A 78 2.98 -13.66 -5.90
C CYS A 78 3.28 -12.83 -7.14
N SER A 79 4.39 -12.09 -7.13
CA SER A 79 4.89 -11.35 -8.28
C SER A 79 5.26 -12.28 -9.44
N SER A 80 5.27 -11.73 -10.65
CA SER A 80 5.60 -12.47 -11.88
C SER A 80 7.05 -12.95 -11.94
N ASP A 81 7.93 -12.35 -11.15
CA ASP A 81 9.34 -12.77 -11.00
C ASP A 81 9.56 -13.75 -9.82
N GLY A 82 8.50 -14.08 -9.06
CA GLY A 82 8.56 -15.01 -7.94
C GLY A 82 9.32 -14.51 -6.71
N LYS A 83 9.58 -13.20 -6.60
CA LYS A 83 10.41 -12.62 -5.53
C LYS A 83 9.64 -11.94 -4.40
N SER A 84 8.32 -11.79 -4.53
CA SER A 84 7.52 -11.12 -3.51
C SER A 84 6.08 -11.60 -3.46
N LEU A 85 5.51 -11.57 -2.25
CA LEU A 85 4.07 -11.67 -2.04
C LEU A 85 3.50 -10.29 -1.76
N SER A 86 2.26 -10.07 -2.18
CA SER A 86 1.59 -8.80 -1.92
C SER A 86 0.12 -8.96 -1.59
N TYR A 87 -0.37 -8.06 -0.76
CA TYR A 87 -1.76 -7.98 -0.34
C TYR A 87 -2.20 -6.52 -0.37
N SER A 88 -3.43 -6.28 -0.81
CA SER A 88 -3.98 -4.94 -0.99
C SER A 88 -5.29 -4.78 -0.24
N VAL A 89 -5.50 -3.57 0.27
CA VAL A 89 -6.68 -3.16 1.02
C VAL A 89 -7.11 -1.77 0.55
N ARG A 90 -8.39 -1.46 0.75
CA ARG A 90 -9.02 -0.22 0.28
C ARG A 90 -9.95 0.31 1.36
N TRP A 91 -9.91 1.63 1.60
CA TRP A 91 -10.86 2.35 2.43
C TRP A 91 -11.51 3.48 1.64
N THR A 92 -12.84 3.53 1.67
CA THR A 92 -13.65 4.54 0.96
C THR A 92 -13.87 5.82 1.76
N SER A 93 -13.31 5.91 2.98
CA SER A 93 -13.37 7.11 3.81
C SER A 93 -12.36 8.15 3.32
N LYS A 94 -12.69 9.43 3.49
CA LYS A 94 -11.74 10.54 3.28
C LYS A 94 -10.69 10.65 4.40
N SER A 95 -10.97 10.08 5.57
CA SER A 95 -10.05 10.10 6.70
C SER A 95 -8.85 9.21 6.43
N THR A 96 -7.66 9.67 6.83
CA THR A 96 -6.43 8.87 6.86
C THR A 96 -6.08 8.38 8.26
N ASP A 97 -6.90 8.68 9.27
CA ASP A 97 -6.80 8.10 10.61
C ASP A 97 -7.26 6.64 10.59
N ILE A 98 -6.39 5.79 10.03
CA ILE A 98 -6.64 4.38 9.74
C ILE A 98 -5.45 3.58 10.25
N VAL A 99 -5.72 2.64 11.13
CA VAL A 99 -4.76 1.61 11.53
C VAL A 99 -5.03 0.36 10.71
N TRP A 100 -4.06 -0.03 9.89
CA TRP A 100 -4.08 -1.30 9.19
C TRP A 100 -3.28 -2.33 9.98
N SER A 101 -3.93 -3.41 10.39
CA SER A 101 -3.30 -4.52 11.10
C SER A 101 -3.87 -5.83 10.60
N ASP A 102 -3.04 -6.67 9.98
CA ASP A 102 -3.42 -7.99 9.49
C ASP A 102 -2.31 -9.02 9.72
N ASN A 103 -2.71 -10.26 10.01
CA ASN A 103 -1.83 -11.42 10.07
C ASN A 103 -2.32 -12.48 9.07
N LEU A 104 -1.66 -12.53 7.91
CA LEU A 104 -2.06 -13.37 6.78
C LEU A 104 -1.30 -14.71 6.83
N ASP A 105 -1.61 -15.53 7.83
CA ASP A 105 -0.94 -16.82 8.08
C ASP A 105 0.59 -16.69 8.29
N GLY A 106 1.00 -15.73 9.13
CA GLY A 106 2.40 -15.44 9.46
C GLY A 106 2.99 -14.28 8.66
N PHE A 107 2.28 -13.77 7.64
CA PHE A 107 2.63 -12.52 6.96
C PHE A 107 1.93 -11.35 7.65
N GLU A 108 2.61 -10.77 8.63
CA GLU A 108 2.09 -9.68 9.45
C GLU A 108 2.38 -8.30 8.85
N VAL A 109 1.34 -7.48 8.75
CA VAL A 109 1.45 -6.05 8.42
C VAL A 109 0.78 -5.25 9.53
N TYR A 110 1.50 -4.23 9.99
CA TYR A 110 0.96 -3.18 10.84
C TYR A 110 1.42 -1.85 10.28
N GLU A 111 0.48 -0.94 10.02
CA GLU A 111 0.76 0.41 9.57
C GLU A 111 -0.31 1.36 10.11
N ASN A 112 0.14 2.49 10.67
CA ASN A 112 -0.75 3.56 11.09
C ASN A 112 -0.67 4.70 10.07
N PHE A 113 -1.72 4.84 9.24
CA PHE A 113 -1.78 5.90 8.24
C PHE A 113 -2.06 7.28 8.86
N GLY A 114 -2.46 7.36 10.14
CA GLY A 114 -2.54 8.62 10.86
C GLY A 114 -1.18 9.32 11.01
N ASP A 115 -0.08 8.55 10.94
CA ASP A 115 1.29 9.08 11.05
C ASP A 115 1.88 9.49 9.69
N TRP A 116 1.17 9.23 8.58
CA TRP A 116 1.65 9.55 7.25
C TRP A 116 1.17 10.93 6.81
N ASP A 117 2.08 11.71 6.23
CA ASP A 117 1.69 12.92 5.50
C ASP A 117 1.20 12.55 4.09
N PHE A 118 -0.08 12.82 3.83
CA PHE A 118 -0.72 12.58 2.53
C PHE A 118 -0.89 13.85 1.68
N SER A 119 -0.35 14.99 2.13
CA SER A 119 -0.59 16.30 1.52
C SER A 119 -0.30 16.35 0.02
N ILE A 120 0.77 15.67 -0.44
CA ILE A 120 1.08 15.60 -1.88
C ILE A 120 -0.01 14.91 -2.69
N LEU A 121 -0.62 13.84 -2.17
CA LEU A 121 -1.71 13.13 -2.85
C LEU A 121 -3.01 13.96 -2.83
N ASP A 122 -3.29 14.64 -1.72
CA ASP A 122 -4.48 15.49 -1.58
C ASP A 122 -4.38 16.74 -2.48
N GLN A 123 -3.17 17.29 -2.64
CA GLN A 123 -2.89 18.38 -3.57
C GLN A 123 -3.13 17.94 -5.02
N GLU A 124 -2.65 16.76 -5.43
CA GLU A 124 -2.89 16.21 -6.77
C GLU A 124 -4.39 16.06 -7.05
N ILE A 125 -5.15 15.49 -6.12
CA ILE A 125 -6.60 15.32 -6.26
C ILE A 125 -7.31 16.68 -6.36
N THR A 126 -6.89 17.65 -5.56
CA THR A 126 -7.47 19.00 -5.57
C THR A 126 -7.24 19.68 -6.92
N LEU A 127 -6.02 19.61 -7.45
CA LEU A 127 -5.67 20.16 -8.77
C LEU A 127 -6.41 19.44 -9.92
N LEU A 128 -6.61 18.12 -9.80
CA LEU A 128 -7.39 17.35 -10.78
C LEU A 128 -8.85 17.77 -10.81
N LYS A 129 -9.45 18.12 -9.67
CA LYS A 129 -10.86 18.54 -9.56
C LYS A 129 -11.10 20.01 -9.90
N ALA A 130 -10.06 20.83 -9.90
CA ALA A 130 -10.14 22.26 -10.24
C ALA A 130 -10.10 22.53 -11.76
N LYS A 131 -9.89 21.50 -12.58
CA LYS A 131 -9.99 21.54 -14.04
C LYS A 131 -11.41 21.23 -14.49
#